data_AF-A0A2N1TEY3-F1
#
_entry.id   AF-A0A2N1TEY3-F1
#
_cell.length_a   1.000
_cell.length_b   1.000
_cell.length_c   1.000
_cell.angle_alpha   90.00
_cell.angle_beta   90.00
_cell.angle_gamma   90.00
#
_symmetry.space_group_name_H-M   'P 1'
#
loop_
_entity.id
_entity.type
_entity.pdbx_description
1 polymer ?
#
loop_
_entity_poly.entity_id
_entity_poly.type
_entity_poly.pdbx_seq_one_letter_code
_entity_poly.pdbx_strand_id
1 'polypeptide(L)'
;MKVTVDGILGSARRINNQRQVEEDAGSTKKKKDIKTDSVTIGSRINSRLDSIETELRDIQNSLTKNQIVKDGIDQLQKDISRGSTGQQAILADVTFNKKQVLLDYVGEPFTGDTLTKKSEQINLDISGDVSRLKKLQVEVDNIMASNLAGAEKVENLMGNINTVVSGVDASHLENISRLSPDAVMKLIR
;
A
#
# COMPACT_ATOMS: atom_id res chain seq x y z
N MET A 1 -1.15 -18.14 31.60
CA MET A 1 -2.59 -17.83 31.50
C MET A 1 -2.95 -17.70 30.02
N LYS A 2 -3.83 -18.56 29.49
CA LYS A 2 -4.27 -18.51 28.09
C LYS A 2 -5.50 -17.60 28.01
N VAL A 3 -5.41 -16.50 27.28
CA VAL A 3 -6.53 -15.60 27.01
C VAL A 3 -7.26 -16.16 25.78
N THR A 4 -8.48 -16.67 25.95
CA THR A 4 -9.35 -17.13 24.88
C THR A 4 -10.31 -16.02 24.44
N VAL A 5 -10.62 -15.98 23.14
CA VAL A 5 -11.43 -14.96 22.46
C VAL A 5 -12.83 -14.78 23.08
N ASP A 6 -13.36 -15.82 23.73
CA ASP A 6 -14.64 -15.75 24.46
C ASP A 6 -14.61 -14.85 25.71
N GLY A 7 -13.45 -14.65 26.33
CA GLY A 7 -13.31 -13.73 27.47
C GLY A 7 -13.45 -12.25 27.09
N ILE A 8 -13.16 -11.91 25.83
CA ILE A 8 -13.25 -10.54 25.29
C ILE A 8 -14.68 -10.22 24.83
N LEU A 9 -15.40 -11.20 24.28
CA LEU A 9 -16.80 -11.04 23.87
C LEU A 9 -17.76 -10.91 25.06
N GLY A 10 -17.51 -11.65 26.15
CA GLY A 10 -18.30 -11.55 27.39
C GLY A 10 -18.15 -10.21 28.13
N SER A 11 -16.96 -9.59 28.05
CA SER A 11 -16.68 -8.30 28.67
C SER A 11 -17.27 -7.13 27.85
N ALA A 12 -17.30 -7.23 26.51
CA ALA A 12 -17.94 -6.25 25.64
C ALA A 12 -19.47 -6.15 25.85
N ARG A 13 -20.17 -7.27 26.09
CA ARG A 13 -21.62 -7.26 26.36
C ARG A 13 -21.98 -6.62 27.71
N ARG A 14 -21.12 -6.72 28.72
CA ARG A 14 -21.36 -6.08 30.03
C ARG A 14 -21.18 -4.56 29.98
N ILE A 15 -20.26 -4.06 29.15
CA ILE A 15 -20.03 -2.62 28.99
C ILE A 15 -21.25 -1.94 28.35
N ASN A 16 -21.95 -2.62 27.43
CA ASN A 16 -23.11 -2.03 26.75
C ASN A 16 -24.31 -1.82 27.70
N ASN A 17 -24.51 -2.73 28.66
CA ASN A 17 -25.62 -2.60 29.62
C ASN A 17 -25.35 -1.57 30.74
N GLN A 18 -24.09 -1.28 31.08
CA GLN A 18 -23.80 -0.21 32.05
C GLN A 18 -23.93 1.19 31.42
N ARG A 19 -23.68 1.31 30.12
CA ARG A 19 -23.77 2.61 29.42
C ARG A 19 -25.21 3.11 29.27
N GLN A 20 -26.18 2.20 29.24
CA GLN A 20 -27.59 2.53 29.03
C GLN A 20 -28.32 2.98 30.31
N VAL A 21 -27.80 2.67 31.50
CA VAL A 21 -28.46 3.01 32.79
C VAL A 21 -28.02 4.38 33.33
N GLU A 22 -26.94 4.98 32.81
CA GLU A 22 -26.47 6.31 33.23
C GLU A 22 -27.00 7.49 32.38
N GLU A 23 -27.77 7.23 31.31
CA GLU A 23 -28.25 8.29 30.40
C GLU A 23 -29.43 9.12 30.93
N ASP A 24 -30.12 8.67 31.99
CA ASP A 24 -31.35 9.33 32.48
C ASP A 24 -31.14 10.43 33.56
N ALA A 25 -29.90 10.72 33.98
CA ALA A 25 -29.68 11.59 35.17
C ALA A 25 -28.90 12.92 34.96
N GLY A 26 -28.57 13.39 33.75
CA GLY A 26 -27.86 14.68 33.64
C GLY A 26 -27.59 15.20 32.23
N SER A 27 -28.59 15.84 31.60
CA SER A 27 -28.72 15.88 30.14
C SER A 27 -28.43 17.20 29.41
N THR A 28 -27.60 18.12 29.91
CA THR A 28 -27.26 19.35 29.14
C THR A 28 -25.78 19.72 29.00
N LYS A 29 -24.90 19.46 29.98
CA LYS A 29 -23.45 19.76 29.83
C LYS A 29 -22.68 18.69 29.05
N LYS A 30 -22.88 17.40 29.34
CA LYS A 30 -22.15 16.29 28.67
C LYS A 30 -22.36 16.22 27.15
N LYS A 31 -23.55 16.59 26.64
CA LYS A 31 -23.85 16.58 25.19
C LYS A 31 -23.01 17.59 24.39
N LYS A 32 -22.54 18.68 25.00
CA LYS A 32 -21.74 19.70 24.31
C LYS A 32 -20.28 19.24 24.17
N ASP A 33 -19.72 18.63 25.21
CA ASP A 33 -18.35 18.09 25.17
C ASP A 33 -18.24 16.90 24.19
N ILE A 34 -19.21 15.96 24.21
CA ILE A 34 -19.25 14.82 23.29
C ILE A 34 -19.30 15.26 21.81
N LYS A 35 -20.05 16.32 21.49
CA LYS A 35 -20.08 16.88 20.13
C LYS A 35 -18.76 17.52 19.74
N THR A 36 -18.09 18.20 20.66
CA THR A 36 -16.80 18.87 20.40
C THR A 36 -15.68 17.85 20.18
N ASP A 37 -15.69 16.75 20.94
CA ASP A 37 -14.78 15.62 20.77
C ASP A 37 -15.02 14.90 19.43
N SER A 38 -16.28 14.71 19.02
CA SER A 38 -16.60 14.09 17.72
C SER A 38 -16.10 14.90 16.52
N VAL A 39 -16.18 16.24 16.57
CA VAL A 39 -15.66 17.12 15.52
C VAL A 39 -14.12 17.08 15.47
N THR A 40 -13.47 17.06 16.63
CA THR A 40 -12.01 16.96 16.74
C THR A 40 -11.50 15.61 16.23
N ILE A 41 -12.20 14.51 16.57
CA ILE A 41 -11.90 13.16 16.07
C ILE A 41 -12.10 13.09 14.56
N GLY A 42 -13.21 13.63 14.02
CA GLY A 42 -13.46 13.67 12.58
C GLY A 42 -12.38 14.42 11.80
N SER A 43 -11.91 15.57 12.31
CA SER A 43 -10.81 16.33 11.69
C SER A 43 -9.48 15.55 11.66
N ARG A 44 -9.15 14.83 12.75
CA ARG A 44 -7.94 13.99 12.82
C ARG A 44 -8.02 12.80 11.87
N ILE A 45 -9.19 12.18 11.75
CA ILE A 45 -9.39 11.05 10.83
C ILE A 45 -9.29 11.51 9.38
N ASN A 46 -9.90 12.65 9.03
CA ASN A 46 -9.75 13.19 7.68
C ASN A 46 -8.29 13.51 7.34
N SER A 47 -7.55 14.13 8.26
CA SER A 47 -6.11 14.37 8.09
C SER A 47 -5.30 13.07 7.97
N ARG A 48 -5.69 12.01 8.69
CA ARG A 48 -5.06 10.70 8.54
C ARG A 48 -5.39 10.07 7.19
N LEU A 49 -6.63 10.18 6.71
CA LEU A 49 -7.02 9.70 5.37
C LEU A 49 -6.24 10.43 4.27
N ASP A 50 -6.02 11.74 4.38
CA ASP A 50 -5.16 12.50 3.46
C ASP A 50 -3.71 12.00 3.47
N SER A 51 -3.21 11.68 4.68
CA SER A 51 -1.86 11.12 4.84
C SER A 51 -1.76 9.73 4.20
N ILE A 52 -2.75 8.86 4.43
CA ILE A 52 -2.81 7.52 3.82
C ILE A 52 -2.87 7.64 2.29
N GLU A 53 -3.65 8.57 1.74
CA GLU A 53 -3.72 8.78 0.30
C GLU A 53 -2.34 9.17 -0.29
N THR A 54 -1.61 10.05 0.42
CA THR A 54 -0.25 10.44 0.03
C THR A 54 0.71 9.24 0.10
N GLU A 55 0.68 8.49 1.19
CA GLU A 55 1.48 7.28 1.36
C GLU A 55 1.17 6.23 0.27
N LEU A 56 -0.09 6.08 -0.13
CA LEU A 56 -0.48 5.17 -1.22
C LEU A 56 0.09 5.59 -2.57
N ARG A 57 0.03 6.88 -2.90
CA ARG A 57 0.62 7.40 -4.15
C ARG A 57 2.14 7.18 -4.18
N ASP A 58 2.81 7.38 -3.05
CA ASP A 58 4.24 7.13 -2.93
C ASP A 58 4.59 5.64 -3.09
N ILE A 59 3.81 4.75 -2.47
CA ILE A 59 4.00 3.31 -2.63
C ILE A 59 3.72 2.86 -4.07
N GLN A 60 2.66 3.37 -4.71
CA GLN A 60 2.36 3.07 -6.12
C GLN A 60 3.51 3.50 -7.05
N ASN A 61 4.05 4.70 -6.85
CA ASN A 61 5.20 5.20 -7.61
C ASN A 61 6.44 4.31 -7.39
N SER A 62 6.72 3.95 -6.14
CA SER A 62 7.84 3.08 -5.77
C SER A 62 7.70 1.70 -6.40
N LEU A 63 6.54 1.04 -6.24
CA LEU A 63 6.25 -0.28 -6.81
C LEU A 63 6.39 -0.27 -8.33
N THR A 64 5.78 0.71 -9.01
CA THR A 64 5.86 0.81 -10.48
C THR A 64 7.30 0.93 -10.94
N LYS A 65 8.08 1.83 -10.30
CA LYS A 65 9.50 2.01 -10.60
C LYS A 65 10.28 0.71 -10.36
N ASN A 66 10.09 0.08 -9.21
CA ASN A 66 10.83 -1.12 -8.82
C ASN A 66 10.50 -2.31 -9.73
N GLN A 67 9.26 -2.41 -10.20
CA GLN A 67 8.83 -3.45 -11.12
C GLN A 67 9.43 -3.27 -12.52
N ILE A 68 9.47 -2.03 -13.03
CA ILE A 68 10.18 -1.69 -14.28
C ILE A 68 11.67 -2.05 -14.17
N VAL A 69 12.31 -1.72 -13.05
CA VAL A 69 13.71 -2.06 -12.81
C VAL A 69 13.92 -3.57 -12.74
N LYS A 70 13.04 -4.30 -12.05
CA LYS A 70 13.09 -5.77 -11.98
C LYS A 70 12.99 -6.39 -13.38
N ASP A 71 12.02 -5.97 -14.18
CA ASP A 71 11.84 -6.45 -15.54
C ASP A 71 13.08 -6.17 -16.40
N GLY A 72 13.69 -4.99 -16.23
CA GLY A 72 14.95 -4.63 -16.88
C GLY A 72 16.13 -5.51 -16.45
N ILE A 73 16.25 -5.84 -15.16
CA ILE A 73 17.29 -6.76 -14.66
C ILE A 73 17.07 -8.16 -15.25
N ASP A 74 15.84 -8.65 -15.29
CA ASP A 74 15.51 -9.96 -15.87
C ASP A 74 15.83 -10.00 -17.38
N GLN A 75 15.60 -8.90 -18.10
CA GLN A 75 16.01 -8.76 -19.50
C GLN A 75 17.53 -8.77 -19.66
N LEU A 76 18.27 -8.05 -18.80
CA LEU A 76 19.74 -8.04 -18.81
C LEU A 76 20.32 -9.43 -18.51
N GLN A 77 19.77 -10.15 -17.54
CA GLN A 77 20.19 -11.52 -17.22
C GLN A 77 19.96 -12.48 -18.40
N LYS A 78 18.79 -12.36 -19.07
CA LYS A 78 18.49 -13.13 -20.28
C LYS A 78 19.45 -12.77 -21.43
N ASP A 79 19.78 -11.50 -21.63
CA ASP A 79 20.73 -11.09 -22.66
C ASP A 79 22.16 -11.58 -22.37
N ILE A 80 22.59 -11.54 -21.11
CA ILE A 80 23.88 -12.12 -20.69
C ILE A 80 23.96 -13.60 -21.03
N SER A 81 22.90 -14.36 -20.75
CA SER A 81 22.84 -15.79 -21.11
C SER A 81 22.88 -16.06 -22.62
N ARG A 82 22.55 -15.06 -23.45
CA ARG A 82 22.51 -15.12 -24.92
C ARG A 82 23.77 -14.54 -25.59
N GLY A 83 24.75 -14.10 -24.81
CA GLY A 83 26.01 -13.54 -25.34
C GLY A 83 26.13 -12.02 -25.30
N SER A 84 25.28 -11.32 -24.52
CA SER A 84 25.42 -9.90 -24.16
C SER A 84 25.34 -8.90 -25.33
N THR A 85 24.57 -9.20 -26.37
CA THR A 85 24.49 -8.38 -27.58
C THR A 85 23.57 -7.16 -27.47
N GLY A 86 22.64 -7.15 -26.51
CA GLY A 86 21.57 -6.15 -26.39
C GLY A 86 21.65 -5.23 -25.16
N GLN A 87 22.69 -5.35 -24.34
CA GLN A 87 22.78 -4.68 -23.03
C GLN A 87 22.54 -3.16 -23.08
N GLN A 88 23.22 -2.45 -24.00
CA GLN A 88 23.07 -0.99 -24.12
C GLN A 88 21.66 -0.57 -24.55
N ALA A 89 21.00 -1.36 -25.40
CA ALA A 89 19.64 -1.08 -25.81
C ALA A 89 18.66 -1.25 -24.63
N ILE A 90 18.84 -2.31 -23.83
CA ILE A 90 18.00 -2.57 -22.65
C ILE A 90 18.18 -1.46 -21.61
N LEU A 91 19.41 -1.02 -21.34
CA LEU A 91 19.67 0.08 -20.40
C LEU A 91 19.05 1.41 -20.85
N ALA A 92 19.03 1.66 -22.16
CA ALA A 92 18.47 2.88 -22.71
C ALA A 92 16.92 2.88 -22.79
N ASP A 93 16.32 1.71 -23.03
CA ASP A 93 14.87 1.54 -23.20
C ASP A 93 14.12 1.56 -21.85
N VAL A 94 14.74 1.01 -20.80
CA VAL A 94 14.11 0.92 -19.47
C VAL A 94 14.11 2.27 -18.77
N THR A 95 13.02 3.02 -19.00
CA THR A 95 12.80 4.36 -18.46
C THR A 95 11.56 4.45 -17.58
N PHE A 96 11.60 5.32 -16.58
CA PHE A 96 10.46 5.71 -15.76
C PHE A 96 10.49 7.22 -15.58
N ASN A 97 9.36 7.89 -15.83
CA ASN A 97 9.29 9.36 -15.84
C ASN A 97 10.37 10.03 -16.70
N LYS A 98 10.64 9.46 -17.89
CA LYS A 98 11.68 9.92 -18.85
C LYS A 98 13.12 9.87 -18.32
N LYS A 99 13.37 9.12 -17.24
CA LYS A 99 14.71 8.88 -16.68
C LYS A 99 15.10 7.41 -16.82
N GLN A 100 16.39 7.15 -17.09
CA GLN A 100 16.94 5.80 -17.23
C GLN A 100 17.11 5.13 -15.86
N VAL A 101 16.05 4.53 -15.35
CA VAL A 101 16.04 3.99 -13.99
C VAL A 101 16.82 2.69 -13.84
N LEU A 102 16.96 1.91 -14.92
CA LEU A 102 17.76 0.68 -14.87
C LEU A 102 19.25 0.98 -14.77
N LEU A 103 19.73 1.93 -15.60
CA LEU A 103 21.11 2.39 -15.57
C LEU A 103 21.46 2.99 -14.20
N ASP A 104 20.60 3.88 -13.69
CA ASP A 104 20.78 4.49 -12.36
C ASP A 104 20.82 3.45 -11.22
N TYR A 105 20.06 2.36 -11.36
CA TYR A 105 19.95 1.34 -10.32
C TYR A 105 21.08 0.31 -10.35
N VAL A 106 21.43 -0.18 -11.53
CA VAL A 106 22.43 -1.23 -11.72
C VAL A 106 23.84 -0.64 -11.68
N GLY A 107 24.05 0.52 -12.31
CA GLY A 107 25.37 1.15 -12.49
C GLY A 107 26.25 0.43 -13.51
N GLU A 108 27.27 1.12 -14.03
CA GLU A 108 28.30 0.53 -14.89
C GLU A 108 29.67 0.57 -14.20
N PRO A 109 30.50 -0.50 -14.30
CA PRO A 109 30.23 -1.79 -14.96
C PRO A 109 29.42 -2.76 -14.08
N PHE A 110 28.61 -3.61 -14.71
CA PHE A 110 27.86 -4.66 -14.02
C PHE A 110 28.25 -6.05 -14.52
N THR A 111 28.24 -7.02 -13.61
CA THR A 111 28.48 -8.45 -13.85
C THR A 111 27.23 -9.27 -13.52
N GLY A 112 27.19 -10.53 -13.93
CA GLY A 112 26.08 -11.44 -13.58
C GLY A 112 25.82 -11.52 -12.07
N ASP A 113 26.87 -11.56 -11.24
CA ASP A 113 26.74 -11.58 -9.77
C ASP A 113 26.14 -10.27 -9.23
N THR A 114 26.54 -9.12 -9.78
CA THR A 114 25.95 -7.83 -9.38
C THR A 114 24.47 -7.73 -9.73
N LEU A 115 24.06 -8.28 -10.88
CA LEU A 115 22.64 -8.30 -11.28
C LEU A 115 21.81 -9.20 -10.38
N THR A 116 22.34 -10.35 -9.97
CA THR A 116 21.65 -11.23 -9.01
C THR A 116 21.43 -10.52 -7.67
N LYS A 117 22.48 -9.89 -7.12
CA LYS A 117 22.35 -9.11 -5.88
C LYS A 117 21.36 -7.96 -6.00
N LYS A 118 21.38 -7.25 -7.13
CA LYS A 118 20.45 -6.15 -7.42
C LYS A 118 19.00 -6.64 -7.60
N SER A 119 18.82 -7.85 -8.16
CA SER A 119 17.53 -8.53 -8.26
C SER A 119 16.99 -8.95 -6.90
N GLU A 120 17.84 -9.48 -6.01
CA GLU A 120 17.45 -9.80 -4.64
C GLU A 120 17.03 -8.53 -3.89
N GLN A 121 17.82 -7.46 -4.00
CA GLN A 121 17.51 -6.17 -3.39
C GLN A 121 16.17 -5.60 -3.89
N ILE A 122 15.92 -5.61 -5.21
CA ILE A 122 14.66 -5.05 -5.74
C ILE A 122 13.44 -5.87 -5.29
N ASN A 123 13.60 -7.19 -5.13
CA ASN A 123 12.54 -8.03 -4.58
C ASN A 123 12.26 -7.73 -3.10
N LEU A 124 13.29 -7.40 -2.31
CA LEU A 124 13.12 -6.94 -0.94
C LEU A 124 12.38 -5.59 -0.89
N ASP A 125 12.74 -4.66 -1.77
CA ASP A 125 12.10 -3.34 -1.83
C ASP A 125 10.61 -3.47 -2.21
N ILE A 126 10.29 -4.28 -3.22
CA ILE A 126 8.90 -4.60 -3.61
C ILE A 126 8.14 -5.24 -2.45
N SER A 127 8.73 -6.23 -1.76
CA SER A 127 8.11 -6.89 -0.60
C SER A 127 7.85 -5.92 0.56
N GLY A 128 8.78 -4.99 0.80
CA GLY A 128 8.64 -3.93 1.78
C GLY A 128 7.48 -2.99 1.46
N ASP A 129 7.32 -2.62 0.20
CA ASP A 129 6.21 -1.78 -0.28
C ASP A 129 4.86 -2.49 -0.20
N VAL A 130 4.78 -3.77 -0.57
CA VAL A 130 3.59 -4.61 -0.37
C VAL A 130 3.21 -4.72 1.11
N SER A 131 4.21 -4.88 1.99
CA SER A 131 3.98 -4.92 3.43
C SER A 131 3.43 -3.60 3.97
N ARG A 132 3.87 -2.46 3.43
CA ARG A 132 3.33 -1.14 3.75
C ARG A 132 1.88 -1.00 3.27
N LEU A 133 1.56 -1.44 2.04
CA LEU A 133 0.18 -1.45 1.54
C LEU A 133 -0.77 -2.26 2.44
N LYS A 134 -0.35 -3.46 2.86
CA LYS A 134 -1.16 -4.30 3.77
C LYS A 134 -1.44 -3.63 5.11
N LYS A 135 -0.47 -2.87 5.65
CA LYS A 135 -0.68 -2.08 6.87
C LYS A 135 -1.70 -0.97 6.66
N LEU A 136 -1.60 -0.24 5.54
CA LEU A 136 -2.56 0.80 5.20
C LEU A 136 -3.96 0.21 4.98
N GLN A 137 -4.07 -0.96 4.34
CA GLN A 137 -5.35 -1.68 4.18
C GLN A 137 -6.05 -1.91 5.53
N VAL A 138 -5.33 -2.51 6.48
CA VAL A 138 -5.86 -2.78 7.83
C VAL A 138 -6.23 -1.49 8.55
N GLU A 139 -5.46 -0.41 8.35
CA GLU A 139 -5.78 0.88 8.94
C GLU A 139 -7.08 1.48 8.37
N VAL A 140 -7.27 1.43 7.05
CA VAL A 140 -8.49 1.88 6.38
C VAL A 140 -9.69 1.03 6.80
N ASP A 141 -9.53 -0.29 6.91
CA ASP A 141 -10.57 -1.20 7.43
C ASP A 141 -10.99 -0.82 8.86
N ASN A 142 -10.05 -0.49 9.73
CA ASN A 142 -10.34 -0.06 11.10
C ASN A 142 -11.07 1.29 11.15
N ILE A 143 -10.71 2.23 10.27
CA ILE A 143 -11.40 3.52 10.15
C ILE A 143 -12.83 3.31 9.66
N MET A 144 -13.02 2.43 8.66
CA MET A 144 -14.34 2.04 8.14
C MET A 144 -15.21 1.42 9.24
N ALA A 145 -14.67 0.43 9.97
CA ALA A 145 -15.36 -0.25 11.06
C ALA A 145 -15.75 0.69 12.21
N SER A 146 -14.99 1.77 12.40
CA SER A 146 -15.28 2.75 13.44
C SER A 146 -16.43 3.70 13.09
N ASN A 147 -16.87 3.77 11.83
CA ASN A 147 -17.94 4.66 11.35
C ASN A 147 -17.76 6.15 11.74
N LEU A 148 -16.49 6.58 11.89
CA LEU A 148 -16.11 7.93 12.35
C LEU A 148 -15.74 8.89 11.20
N ALA A 149 -15.70 8.39 9.96
CA ALA A 149 -15.26 9.12 8.77
C ALA A 149 -16.33 9.14 7.67
N GLY A 150 -16.18 10.02 6.67
CA GLY A 150 -17.04 10.01 5.48
C GLY A 150 -16.88 8.70 4.70
N ALA A 151 -17.98 7.94 4.56
CA ALA A 151 -18.00 6.61 3.94
C ALA A 151 -17.38 6.59 2.53
N GLU A 152 -17.69 7.59 1.71
CA GLU A 152 -17.24 7.68 0.32
C GLU A 152 -15.70 7.78 0.18
N LYS A 153 -15.03 8.57 1.03
CA LYS A 153 -13.57 8.74 0.96
C LYS A 153 -12.84 7.48 1.40
N VAL A 154 -13.39 6.78 2.40
CA VAL A 154 -12.84 5.51 2.90
C VAL A 154 -13.03 4.40 1.88
N GLU A 155 -14.21 4.31 1.24
CA GLU A 155 -14.50 3.34 0.18
C GLU A 155 -13.59 3.53 -1.03
N ASN A 156 -13.38 4.78 -1.48
CA ASN A 156 -12.47 5.09 -2.59
C ASN A 156 -11.02 4.68 -2.28
N LEU A 157 -10.55 4.97 -1.06
CA LEU A 157 -9.21 4.62 -0.61
C LEU A 157 -9.01 3.10 -0.56
N MET A 158 -10.01 2.37 -0.04
CA MET A 158 -10.01 0.91 0.00
C MET A 158 -10.04 0.31 -1.41
N GLY A 159 -10.83 0.88 -2.33
CA GLY A 159 -10.83 0.50 -3.73
C GLY A 159 -9.46 0.65 -4.39
N ASN A 160 -8.78 1.76 -4.13
CA ASN A 160 -7.43 2.02 -4.64
C ASN A 160 -6.41 1.02 -4.08
N ILE A 161 -6.45 0.75 -2.77
CA ILE A 161 -5.59 -0.26 -2.12
C ILE A 161 -5.82 -1.63 -2.74
N ASN A 162 -7.08 -2.06 -2.84
CA ASN A 162 -7.42 -3.37 -3.39
C ASN A 162 -7.01 -3.50 -4.86
N THR A 163 -7.07 -2.42 -5.65
CA THR A 163 -6.61 -2.44 -7.05
C THR A 163 -5.11 -2.68 -7.14
N VAL A 164 -4.32 -2.04 -6.28
CA VAL A 164 -2.87 -2.24 -6.23
C VAL A 164 -2.53 -3.64 -5.72
N VAL A 165 -3.18 -4.10 -4.65
CA VAL A 165 -2.96 -5.43 -4.07
C VAL A 165 -3.38 -6.54 -5.03
N SER A 166 -4.55 -6.42 -5.66
CA SER A 166 -5.04 -7.43 -6.61
C SER A 166 -4.22 -7.46 -7.91
N GLY A 167 -3.68 -6.31 -8.33
CA GLY A 167 -2.70 -6.24 -9.42
C GLY A 167 -1.37 -6.92 -9.08
N VAL A 168 -1.07 -7.11 -7.79
CA VAL A 168 0.11 -7.84 -7.31
C VAL A 168 -0.20 -9.33 -7.07
N ASP A 169 -1.40 -9.68 -6.64
CA ASP A 169 -1.73 -11.04 -6.16
C ASP A 169 -2.33 -12.01 -7.21
N ALA A 170 -2.66 -11.60 -8.44
CA ALA A 170 -3.41 -12.49 -9.35
C ALA A 170 -2.60 -13.28 -10.41
N SER A 171 -1.30 -13.02 -10.63
CA SER A 171 -0.56 -13.68 -11.75
C SER A 171 0.97 -13.69 -11.63
N HIS A 172 1.51 -13.32 -10.46
CA HIS A 172 2.88 -12.82 -10.35
C HIS A 172 3.96 -13.82 -9.86
N LEU A 173 3.66 -15.12 -9.85
CA LEU A 173 4.70 -16.16 -9.68
C LEU A 173 5.13 -16.84 -10.98
N GLU A 174 4.36 -16.76 -12.07
CA GLU A 174 4.79 -17.40 -13.33
C GLU A 174 4.56 -16.59 -14.62
N ASN A 175 3.76 -15.51 -14.66
CA ASN A 175 3.52 -14.78 -15.92
C ASN A 175 3.25 -13.28 -15.73
N ILE A 176 4.22 -12.55 -15.19
CA ILE A 176 4.20 -11.07 -15.20
C ILE A 176 4.77 -10.57 -16.50
N SER A 177 4.00 -10.76 -17.55
CA SER A 177 4.16 -10.00 -18.77
C SER A 177 2.81 -9.32 -18.95
N ARG A 178 2.82 -7.97 -18.97
CA ARG A 178 1.68 -7.06 -19.22
C ARG A 178 0.95 -6.52 -17.99
N LEU A 179 1.62 -5.72 -17.18
CA LEU A 179 0.96 -4.51 -16.66
C LEU A 179 0.96 -3.48 -17.79
N SER A 180 -0.18 -3.30 -18.45
CA SER A 180 -0.34 -2.29 -19.51
C SER A 180 -0.19 -0.89 -18.90
N PRO A 181 0.66 -0.01 -19.45
CA PRO A 181 0.85 1.37 -18.96
C PRO A 181 -0.46 2.18 -18.81
N ASP A 182 -1.49 1.85 -19.59
CA ASP A 182 -2.82 2.47 -19.51
C ASP A 182 -3.57 2.18 -18.21
N ALA A 183 -3.31 1.03 -17.56
CA ALA A 183 -3.91 0.72 -16.27
C ALA A 183 -3.32 1.63 -15.17
N VAL A 184 -2.03 1.94 -15.26
CA VAL A 184 -1.34 2.87 -14.34
C VAL A 184 -1.81 4.31 -14.56
N MET A 185 -2.03 4.75 -15.81
CA MET A 185 -2.50 6.11 -16.09
C MET A 185 -3.94 6.37 -15.65
N LYS A 186 -4.82 5.36 -15.61
CA LYS A 186 -6.20 5.53 -15.13
C LYS A 186 -6.32 5.76 -13.62
N LEU A 187 -5.30 5.41 -12.85
CA LEU A 187 -5.24 5.61 -11.39
C LEU A 187 -4.71 7.00 -10.99
N ILE A 188 -4.20 7.80 -11.93
CA ILE A 188 -3.60 9.13 -11.68
C ILE A 188 -4.57 10.29 -12.01
N ARG A 189 -5.85 10.01 -12.32
CA ARG A 189 -6.86 11.06 -12.58
C ARG A 189 -7.73 11.37 -11.37
#